data_AF-A0A4P7IE12-F1
#
_entry.id   AF-A0A4P7IE12-F1
#
_cell.length_a   1.000
_cell.length_b   1.000
_cell.length_c   1.000
_cell.angle_alpha   90.00
_cell.angle_beta   90.00
_cell.angle_gamma   90.00
#
_symmetry.space_group_name_H-M   'P 1'
#
loop_
_entity.id
_entity.type
_entity.pdbx_description
1 polymer ?
#
loop_
_entity_poly.entity_id
_entity_poly.type
_entity_poly.pdbx_seq_one_letter_code
_entity_poly.pdbx_strand_id
1 'polypeptide(L)'
;MTALKMPALLTGTEPALVAEVPGAGGRWSQVHFNVQVTRRFFGLTEGSTRSITLERIGSTGTVVARIASRLVMPESNRNSRIEFDFHPLPKYPSKDTKPIVVVIDAGNLTYRYRLLMPSDSGYQPMRDLLAAGPSEGRGVNRRIVTLDEVEGFWPQAMLRGGL
;
A
#
# COMPACT_ATOMS: atom_id res chain seq x y z
N MET A 1 29.29 5.33 -12.92
CA MET A 1 28.13 5.39 -12.01
C MET A 1 27.83 3.98 -11.57
N THR A 2 28.15 3.62 -10.33
CA THR A 2 27.94 2.27 -9.79
C THR A 2 26.45 2.06 -9.59
N ALA A 3 25.86 1.09 -10.29
CA ALA A 3 24.49 0.66 -10.02
C ALA A 3 24.38 0.29 -8.53
N LEU A 4 23.50 0.98 -7.81
CA LEU A 4 23.21 0.67 -6.42
C LEU A 4 22.74 -0.79 -6.34
N LYS A 5 23.47 -1.60 -5.56
CA LYS A 5 23.14 -2.97 -5.22
C LYS A 5 21.71 -3.01 -4.71
N MET A 6 20.78 -3.61 -5.46
CA MET A 6 19.38 -3.71 -5.06
C MET A 6 19.30 -4.41 -3.69
N PRO A 7 18.74 -3.78 -2.65
CA PRO A 7 18.60 -4.43 -1.36
C PRO A 7 17.59 -5.58 -1.49
N ALA A 8 17.94 -6.70 -0.87
CA ALA A 8 17.20 -7.95 -0.66
C ALA A 8 16.02 -8.21 -1.62
N LEU A 9 16.20 -9.18 -2.52
CA LEU A 9 15.07 -9.84 -3.19
C LEU A 9 14.01 -10.18 -2.13
N LEU A 10 12.81 -9.59 -2.28
CA LEU A 10 11.70 -9.88 -1.38
C LEU A 10 11.47 -11.40 -1.38
N THR A 11 11.43 -11.98 -0.19
CA THR A 11 11.41 -13.42 0.05
C THR A 11 10.02 -14.01 -0.13
N GLY A 12 8.97 -13.20 -0.02
CA GLY A 12 7.57 -13.63 -0.04
C GLY A 12 6.91 -13.51 1.34
N THR A 13 7.70 -13.53 2.40
CA THR A 13 7.21 -13.46 3.79
C THR A 13 6.94 -12.04 4.27
N GLU A 14 7.29 -11.03 3.47
CA GLU A 14 7.13 -9.63 3.84
C GLU A 14 5.66 -9.29 4.11
N PRO A 15 5.37 -8.53 5.18
CA PRO A 15 4.02 -8.01 5.38
C PRO A 15 3.58 -7.17 4.18
N ALA A 16 2.37 -7.46 3.70
CA ALA A 16 1.67 -6.70 2.69
C ALA A 16 0.32 -6.22 3.21
N LEU A 17 0.00 -4.95 2.96
CA LEU A 17 -1.27 -4.32 3.23
C LEU A 17 -2.01 -4.13 1.90
N VAL A 18 -3.15 -4.80 1.77
CA VAL A 18 -4.11 -4.55 0.69
C VAL A 18 -5.24 -3.72 1.26
N ALA A 19 -5.53 -2.56 0.66
CA ALA A 19 -6.51 -1.63 1.21
C ALA A 19 -7.30 -0.92 0.11
N GLU A 20 -8.62 -0.85 0.26
CA GLU A 20 -9.43 0.07 -0.52
C GLU A 20 -9.06 1.53 -0.20
N VAL A 21 -9.11 2.39 -1.22
CA VAL A 21 -8.84 3.82 -1.09
C VAL A 21 -10.15 4.61 -1.19
N PRO A 22 -10.58 5.33 -0.14
CA PRO A 22 -11.81 6.12 -0.19
C PRO A 22 -11.61 7.42 -0.99
N GLY A 23 -12.67 7.90 -1.65
CA GLY A 23 -12.60 9.11 -2.50
C GLY A 23 -12.29 10.44 -1.79
N ALA A 24 -12.35 10.49 -0.46
CA ALA A 24 -11.87 11.59 0.39
C ALA A 24 -12.12 13.03 -0.13
N GLY A 25 -13.30 13.31 -0.70
CA GLY A 25 -13.65 14.64 -1.23
C GLY A 25 -12.71 15.16 -2.32
N GLY A 26 -12.05 14.28 -3.08
CA GLY A 26 -11.11 14.63 -4.16
C GLY A 26 -9.63 14.58 -3.78
N ARG A 27 -9.29 14.42 -2.49
CA ARG A 27 -7.90 14.28 -2.00
C ARG A 27 -7.55 12.82 -1.69
N TRP A 28 -7.96 11.91 -2.56
CA TRP A 28 -7.90 10.47 -2.29
C TRP A 28 -6.49 9.87 -2.39
N SER A 29 -5.49 10.64 -2.83
CA SER A 29 -4.07 10.28 -2.64
C SER A 29 -3.62 10.36 -1.18
N GLN A 30 -4.36 11.06 -0.32
CA GLN A 30 -4.18 11.07 1.13
C GLN A 30 -4.95 9.90 1.73
N VAL A 31 -4.27 8.77 1.90
CA VAL A 31 -4.91 7.56 2.40
C VAL A 31 -4.82 7.54 3.93
N HIS A 32 -5.99 7.41 4.55
CA HIS A 32 -6.11 7.30 6.00
C HIS A 32 -6.20 5.83 6.41
N PHE A 33 -5.29 5.41 7.28
CA PHE A 33 -5.27 4.10 7.91
C PHE A 33 -5.79 4.19 9.34
N ASN A 34 -6.59 3.21 9.73
CA ASN A 34 -7.11 3.12 11.10
C ASN A 34 -6.01 2.69 12.07
N VAL A 35 -6.29 2.83 13.37
CA VAL A 35 -5.37 2.49 14.44
C VAL A 35 -4.86 1.04 14.37
N GLN A 36 -5.69 0.08 13.94
CA GLN A 36 -5.30 -1.32 13.81
C GLN A 36 -4.20 -1.48 12.76
N VAL A 37 -4.39 -0.91 11.56
CA VAL A 37 -3.39 -0.95 10.49
C VAL A 37 -2.13 -0.15 10.89
N THR A 38 -2.30 1.05 11.45
CA THR A 38 -1.18 1.87 11.93
C THR A 38 -0.29 1.12 12.92
N ARG A 39 -0.88 0.39 13.86
CA ARG A 39 -0.12 -0.39 14.86
C ARG A 39 0.46 -1.67 14.28
N ARG A 40 -0.35 -2.46 13.58
CA ARG A 40 0.03 -3.82 13.14
C ARG A 40 0.93 -3.85 11.91
N PHE A 41 0.74 -2.91 10.97
CA PHE A 41 1.51 -2.86 9.73
C PHE A 41 2.66 -1.87 9.81
N PHE A 42 2.40 -0.63 10.25
CA PHE A 42 3.42 0.42 10.29
C PHE A 42 4.23 0.46 11.60
N GLY A 43 3.83 -0.32 12.61
CA GLY A 43 4.52 -0.39 13.90
C GLY A 43 4.59 0.96 14.62
N LEU A 44 3.55 1.79 14.50
CA LEU A 44 3.45 3.07 15.20
C LEU A 44 2.63 2.96 16.48
N THR A 45 3.02 3.76 17.47
CA THR A 45 2.30 3.99 18.73
C THR A 45 1.69 5.39 18.74
N GLU A 46 0.76 5.64 19.67
CA GLU A 46 0.15 6.96 19.84
C GLU A 46 1.22 8.03 20.12
N GLY A 47 1.04 9.22 19.52
CA GLY A 47 2.00 10.32 19.63
C GLY A 47 3.29 10.15 18.80
N SER A 48 3.50 8.99 18.18
CA SER A 48 4.70 8.74 17.40
C SER A 48 4.64 9.36 16.00
N THR A 49 5.82 9.78 15.53
CA THR A 49 6.07 10.25 14.17
C THR A 49 7.26 9.50 13.61
N ARG A 50 7.20 9.11 12.34
CA ARG A 50 8.29 8.40 11.67
C ARG A 50 8.47 8.88 10.24
N SER A 51 9.71 9.10 9.83
CA SER A 51 10.05 9.30 8.42
C SER A 51 10.13 7.94 7.72
N ILE A 52 9.49 7.83 6.56
CA ILE A 52 9.46 6.61 5.76
C ILE A 52 9.84 6.93 4.31
N THR A 53 10.30 5.91 3.59
CA THR A 53 10.47 5.97 2.14
C THR A 53 9.30 5.25 1.48
N LEU A 54 8.66 5.89 0.51
CA LEU A 54 7.65 5.25 -0.34
C LEU A 54 8.22 5.05 -1.74
N GLU A 55 8.16 3.83 -2.24
CA GLU A 55 8.62 3.44 -3.57
C GLU A 55 7.43 2.97 -4.41
N ARG A 56 7.11 3.69 -5.48
CA ARG A 56 6.04 3.28 -6.38
C ARG A 56 6.55 2.23 -7.35
N ILE A 57 5.89 1.08 -7.42
CA ILE A 57 6.20 0.02 -8.38
C ILE A 57 5.28 0.17 -9.61
N GLY A 58 5.88 0.34 -10.80
CA GLY A 58 5.18 0.31 -12.08
C GLY A 58 4.75 -1.10 -12.47
N SER A 59 3.97 -1.26 -13.55
CA SER A 59 3.43 -2.56 -13.99
C SER A 59 4.49 -3.61 -14.34
N THR A 60 5.69 -3.19 -14.75
CA THR A 60 6.83 -4.07 -15.07
C THR A 60 7.64 -4.49 -13.83
N GLY A 61 7.22 -4.07 -12.64
CA GLY A 61 7.93 -4.37 -11.39
C GLY A 61 9.09 -3.44 -11.07
N THR A 62 9.36 -2.44 -11.91
CA THR A 62 10.41 -1.45 -11.62
C THR A 62 9.91 -0.36 -10.67
N VAL A 63 10.82 0.19 -9.86
CA VAL A 63 10.53 1.39 -9.06
C VAL A 63 10.51 2.60 -9.99
N VAL A 64 9.35 3.24 -10.13
CA VAL A 64 9.13 4.37 -11.05
C VAL A 64 9.11 5.73 -10.33
N ALA A 65 8.98 5.73 -9.02
CA ALA A 65 9.07 6.93 -8.18
C ALA A 65 9.53 6.56 -6.77
N ARG A 66 10.27 7.47 -6.13
CA ARG A 66 10.67 7.35 -4.73
C ARG A 66 10.46 8.70 -4.04
N ILE A 67 9.71 8.70 -2.94
CA ILE A 67 9.45 9.91 -2.16
C ILE A 67 9.71 9.66 -0.67
N ALA A 68 10.19 10.68 0.03
CA ALA A 68 10.19 10.69 1.49
C ALA A 68 8.80 11.14 1.96
N SER A 69 8.26 10.44 2.96
CA SER A 69 6.97 10.79 3.57
C SER A 69 7.07 10.72 5.10
N ARG A 70 6.12 11.36 5.78
CA ARG A 70 6.03 11.35 7.24
C ARG A 70 4.76 10.64 7.65
N LEU A 71 4.92 9.56 8.40
CA LEU A 71 3.83 8.86 9.04
C LEU A 71 3.62 9.43 10.45
N VAL A 72 2.41 9.91 10.72
CA VAL A 72 2.04 10.48 12.02
C VAL A 72 0.86 9.70 12.57
N MET A 73 0.91 9.30 13.83
CA MET A 73 -0.25 8.77 14.56
C MET A 73 -0.72 9.82 15.58
N PRO A 74 -1.66 10.71 15.20
CA PRO A 74 -2.13 11.76 16.09
C PRO A 74 -2.92 11.17 17.26
N GLU A 75 -2.75 11.74 18.45
CA GLU A 75 -3.49 11.32 19.66
C GLU A 75 -5.00 11.57 19.53
N SER A 76 -5.39 12.62 18.81
CA SER A 76 -6.77 13.10 18.74
C SER A 76 -7.72 12.22 17.93
N ASN A 77 -7.26 11.64 16.81
CA ASN A 77 -8.13 10.83 15.93
C ASN A 77 -7.56 9.45 15.60
N ARG A 78 -6.33 9.13 16.06
CA ARG A 78 -5.63 7.83 15.94
C ARG A 78 -5.58 7.24 14.52
N ASN A 79 -5.87 8.05 13.50
CA ASN A 79 -5.82 7.66 12.10
C ASN A 79 -4.55 8.24 11.51
N SER A 80 -3.69 7.37 10.99
CA SER A 80 -2.48 7.82 10.31
C SER A 80 -2.79 8.16 8.88
N ARG A 81 -2.34 9.34 8.46
CA ARG A 81 -2.40 9.78 7.06
C ARG A 81 -1.06 9.47 6.39
N ILE A 82 -1.13 8.85 5.22
CA ILE A 82 -0.01 8.72 4.29
C ILE A 82 -0.38 9.42 3.00
N GLU A 83 0.53 10.24 2.48
CA GLU A 83 0.41 10.82 1.15
C GLU A 83 1.18 9.95 0.17
N PHE A 84 0.45 9.25 -0.70
CA PHE A 84 1.03 8.46 -1.78
C PHE A 84 1.16 9.29 -3.05
N ASP A 85 2.18 9.01 -3.86
CA ASP A 85 2.35 9.61 -5.18
C ASP A 85 1.66 8.75 -6.26
N PHE A 86 0.44 9.14 -6.61
CA PHE A 86 -0.32 8.51 -7.69
C PHE A 86 -0.16 9.22 -9.05
N HIS A 87 0.89 10.02 -9.26
CA HIS A 87 1.03 10.83 -10.46
C HIS A 87 1.21 10.00 -11.76
N PRO A 88 0.48 10.31 -12.85
CA PRO A 88 -0.61 11.29 -12.92
C PRO A 88 -1.84 10.79 -12.14
N LEU A 89 -2.38 11.63 -11.23
CA LEU A 89 -3.49 11.24 -10.37
C LEU A 89 -4.70 10.89 -11.23
N PRO A 90 -5.17 9.63 -11.25
CA PRO A 90 -6.27 9.26 -12.11
C PRO A 90 -7.59 9.85 -11.58
N LYS A 91 -8.60 9.93 -12.45
CA LYS A 91 -9.96 10.26 -12.00
C LYS A 91 -10.44 9.17 -11.06
N TYR A 92 -10.94 9.56 -9.89
CA TYR A 92 -11.53 8.61 -8.95
C TYR A 92 -12.74 7.90 -9.62
N PRO A 93 -12.86 6.56 -9.59
CA PRO A 93 -13.84 5.85 -10.40
C PRO A 93 -15.29 6.12 -9.97
N SER A 94 -15.66 5.67 -8.77
CA SER A 94 -16.97 5.87 -8.17
C SER A 94 -16.93 5.51 -6.68
N LYS A 95 -17.99 5.83 -5.94
CA LYS A 95 -18.10 5.46 -4.51
C LYS A 95 -18.20 3.94 -4.31
N ASP A 96 -18.80 3.25 -5.27
CA ASP A 96 -19.08 1.80 -5.20
C ASP A 96 -17.88 0.97 -5.70
N THR A 97 -17.03 1.55 -6.56
CA THR A 97 -15.85 0.90 -7.12
C THR A 97 -14.58 1.64 -6.70
N LYS A 98 -14.14 1.37 -5.46
CA LYS A 98 -12.98 2.03 -4.86
C LYS A 98 -11.68 1.47 -5.45
N PRO A 99 -10.67 2.30 -5.76
CA PRO A 99 -9.32 1.82 -6.07
C PRO A 99 -8.74 1.03 -4.90
N ILE A 100 -7.71 0.23 -5.17
CA ILE A 100 -7.00 -0.54 -4.15
C ILE A 100 -5.53 -0.12 -4.15
N VAL A 101 -4.95 0.07 -2.97
CA VAL A 101 -3.51 0.18 -2.81
C VAL A 101 -2.98 -1.12 -2.21
N VAL A 102 -1.92 -1.65 -2.82
CA VAL A 102 -1.11 -2.74 -2.27
C VAL A 102 0.18 -2.11 -1.79
N VAL A 103 0.52 -2.31 -0.51
CA VAL A 103 1.73 -1.77 0.14
C VAL A 103 2.52 -2.93 0.74
N ILE A 104 3.83 -2.96 0.55
CA ILE A 104 4.72 -4.01 1.04
C ILE A 104 5.75 -3.36 1.95
N ASP A 105 5.94 -3.90 3.14
CA ASP A 105 7.06 -3.52 4.00
C ASP A 105 8.34 -4.15 3.45
N ALA A 106 9.17 -3.36 2.79
CA ALA A 106 10.45 -3.78 2.22
C ALA A 106 11.61 -3.65 3.24
N GLY A 107 11.29 -3.42 4.51
CA GLY A 107 12.26 -3.22 5.58
C GLY A 107 12.89 -1.82 5.57
N ASN A 108 13.67 -1.52 6.61
CA ASN A 108 14.38 -0.24 6.77
C ASN A 108 13.49 1.00 6.57
N LEU A 109 12.24 0.92 7.04
CA LEU A 109 11.23 1.98 6.90
C LEU A 109 10.92 2.35 5.44
N THR A 110 11.12 1.41 4.53
CA THR A 110 10.82 1.53 3.11
C THR A 110 9.60 0.71 2.78
N TYR A 111 8.59 1.36 2.19
CA TYR A 111 7.37 0.70 1.75
C TYR A 111 7.24 0.81 0.24
N ARG A 112 7.13 -0.33 -0.42
CA ARG A 112 6.81 -0.38 -1.84
C ARG A 112 5.31 -0.40 -2.03
N TYR A 113 4.80 0.25 -3.06
CA TYR A 113 3.36 0.26 -3.28
C TYR A 113 2.97 0.30 -4.76
N ARG A 114 1.76 -0.20 -5.02
CA ARG A 114 1.07 -0.06 -6.31
C ARG A 114 -0.38 0.32 -6.08
N LEU A 115 -0.84 1.31 -6.83
CA LEU A 115 -2.26 1.64 -6.96
C LEU A 115 -2.87 0.78 -8.06
N LEU A 116 -4.05 0.24 -7.80
CA LEU A 116 -4.86 -0.53 -8.74
C LEU A 116 -6.20 0.17 -8.95
N MET A 117 -6.44 0.56 -10.19
CA MET A 117 -7.71 1.05 -10.71
C MET A 117 -8.58 -0.12 -11.16
N PRO A 118 -9.91 0.04 -11.27
CA PRO A 118 -10.81 -1.05 -11.63
C PRO A 118 -10.50 -1.75 -12.98
N SER A 119 -9.85 -1.04 -13.90
CA SER A 119 -9.41 -1.57 -15.20
C SER A 119 -8.11 -2.39 -15.14
N ASP A 120 -7.38 -2.33 -14.03
CA ASP A 120 -6.08 -3.00 -13.90
C ASP A 120 -6.27 -4.49 -13.64
N SER A 121 -5.43 -5.33 -14.25
CA SER A 121 -5.54 -6.79 -14.16
C SER A 121 -5.44 -7.34 -12.73
N GLY A 122 -4.72 -6.64 -11.85
CA GLY A 122 -4.60 -6.99 -10.43
C GLY A 122 -5.81 -6.60 -9.58
N TYR A 123 -6.74 -5.78 -10.09
CA TYR A 123 -7.83 -5.22 -9.29
C TYR A 123 -8.77 -6.32 -8.77
N GLN A 124 -9.31 -7.15 -9.66
CA GLN A 124 -10.24 -8.21 -9.26
C GLN A 124 -9.58 -9.24 -8.33
N PRO A 125 -8.37 -9.75 -8.61
CA PRO A 125 -7.64 -10.58 -7.65
C PRO A 125 -7.50 -9.98 -6.25
N MET A 126 -7.19 -8.69 -6.15
CA MET A 126 -7.05 -8.01 -4.86
C MET A 126 -8.41 -7.75 -4.17
N ARG A 127 -9.49 -7.57 -4.95
CA ARG A 127 -10.86 -7.58 -4.42
C ARG A 127 -11.21 -8.93 -3.80
N ASP A 128 -10.85 -10.01 -4.47
CA ASP A 128 -11.10 -11.37 -4.00
C ASP A 128 -10.28 -11.67 -2.75
N LEU A 129 -9.01 -11.25 -2.71
CA LEU A 129 -8.16 -11.30 -1.51
C LEU A 129 -8.82 -10.55 -0.35
N LEU A 130 -9.29 -9.31 -0.56
CA LEU A 130 -9.98 -8.54 0.47
C LEU A 130 -11.24 -9.26 0.99
N ALA A 131 -11.98 -9.96 0.12
CA ALA A 131 -13.20 -10.69 0.47
C ALA A 131 -12.94 -12.04 1.17
N ALA A 132 -11.75 -12.62 1.00
CA ALA A 132 -11.40 -13.93 1.55
C ALA A 132 -11.15 -13.94 3.07
N GLY A 133 -11.17 -12.79 3.74
CA GLY A 133 -10.93 -12.71 5.18
C GLY A 133 -11.52 -11.45 5.82
N PRO A 134 -11.51 -11.37 7.17
CA PRO A 134 -12.02 -10.22 7.89
C PRO A 134 -11.18 -8.97 7.60
N SER A 135 -11.85 -7.81 7.55
CA SER A 135 -11.17 -6.53 7.41
C SER A 135 -10.44 -6.13 8.69
N GLU A 136 -9.28 -5.50 8.53
CA GLU A 136 -8.50 -4.87 9.61
C GLU A 136 -9.19 -3.60 10.10
N GLY A 137 -9.86 -3.70 11.24
CA GLY A 137 -10.59 -2.60 11.87
C GLY A 137 -11.85 -2.19 11.09
N ARG A 138 -12.36 -0.98 11.38
CA ARG A 138 -13.60 -0.44 10.77
C ARG A 138 -13.30 0.42 9.53
N GLY A 139 -14.33 0.65 8.70
CA GLY A 139 -14.29 1.55 7.54
C GLY A 139 -14.21 0.78 6.22
N VAL A 140 -13.41 1.28 5.27
CA VAL A 140 -13.15 0.58 4.00
C VAL A 140 -12.36 -0.71 4.23
N ASN A 141 -12.49 -1.67 3.31
CA ASN A 141 -11.89 -2.99 3.47
C ASN A 141 -10.37 -2.94 3.39
N ARG A 142 -9.71 -3.62 4.33
CA ARG A 142 -8.26 -3.70 4.43
C ARG A 142 -7.85 -5.06 4.96
N ARG A 143 -6.77 -5.67 4.46
CA ARG A 143 -6.19 -6.88 5.02
C ARG A 143 -4.67 -6.74 5.09
N ILE A 144 -4.09 -7.23 6.18
CA ILE A 144 -2.64 -7.44 6.31
C ILE A 144 -2.39 -8.93 6.07
N VAL A 145 -1.58 -9.22 5.07
CA VAL A 145 -1.24 -10.57 4.56
C VAL A 145 0.27 -10.65 4.29
N THR A 146 0.74 -11.75 3.72
CA THR A 146 2.12 -11.83 3.20
C THR A 146 2.17 -11.47 1.71
N LEU A 147 3.36 -11.13 1.21
CA LEU A 147 3.59 -10.95 -0.22
C LEU A 147 3.26 -12.23 -1.02
N ASP A 148 3.61 -13.41 -0.50
CA ASP A 148 3.24 -14.69 -1.12
C ASP A 148 1.72 -14.86 -1.27
N GLU A 149 0.92 -14.43 -0.28
CA GLU A 149 -0.54 -14.49 -0.38
C GLU A 149 -1.05 -13.53 -1.47
N VAL A 150 -0.48 -12.31 -1.56
CA VAL A 150 -0.78 -11.37 -2.65
C VAL A 150 -0.49 -11.99 -4.02
N GLU A 151 0.68 -12.62 -4.17
CA GLU A 151 1.10 -13.25 -5.42
C GLU A 151 0.36 -14.56 -5.70
N GLY A 152 -0.17 -15.23 -4.68
CA GLY A 152 -1.08 -16.37 -4.83
C GLY A 152 -2.40 -15.98 -5.49
N PHE A 153 -2.95 -14.81 -5.13
CA PHE A 153 -4.14 -14.26 -5.79
C PHE A 153 -3.81 -13.60 -7.13
N TRP A 154 -2.67 -12.90 -7.22
CA TRP A 154 -2.23 -12.19 -8.41
C TRP A 154 -0.79 -12.57 -8.82
N PRO A 155 -0.60 -13.70 -9.53
CA PRO A 155 0.74 -14.18 -9.88
C PRO A 155 1.55 -13.22 -10.78
N GLN A 156 0.87 -12.39 -11.57
CA GLN A 156 1.50 -11.42 -12.47
C GLN A 156 1.75 -10.06 -11.78
N ALA A 157 1.73 -9.99 -10.45
CA ALA A 157 1.88 -8.74 -9.73
C ALA A 157 3.25 -8.08 -9.91
N MET A 158 4.32 -8.84 -10.20
CA MET A 158 5.68 -8.29 -10.38
C MET A 158 6.10 -7.36 -9.22
N LEU A 159 5.75 -7.71 -7.97
CA LEU A 159 5.93 -6.84 -6.80
C LEU A 159 7.30 -6.97 -6.14
N ARG A 160 7.99 -8.10 -6.36
CA ARG A 160 9.37 -8.33 -5.89
C ARG A 160 10.41 -7.44 -6.57
N GLY A 161 10.09 -6.96 -7.77
CA GLY A 161 11.03 -6.32 -8.69
C GLY A 161 11.01 -7.01 -10.05
N GLY A 162 11.20 -6.24 -11.13
CA GLY A 162 11.52 -6.80 -12.44
C GLY A 162 13.02 -7.08 -12.55
N LEU A 163 13.38 -8.23 -13.16
CA LEU A 163 14.74 -8.47 -13.68
C LEU A 163 14.99 -7.60 -14.92
#